data_AF-A0A1Y4NAN8-F1
#
_entry.id   AF-A0A1Y4NAN8-F1
#
_cell.length_a   1.000
_cell.length_b   1.000
_cell.length_c   1.000
_cell.angle_alpha   90.00
_cell.angle_beta   90.00
_cell.angle_gamma   90.00
#
_symmetry.space_group_name_H-M   'P 1'
#
loop_
_entity.id
_entity.type
_entity.pdbx_description
1 polymer ?
#
loop_
_entity_poly.entity_id
_entity_poly.type
_entity_poly.pdbx_seq_one_letter_code
_entity_poly.pdbx_strand_id
1 'polypeptide(L)'
;MELYNKENLKVLKDSLLDDSYYMPKGLFQSNKNLRLETKLAYVAILDTLLKKANFNQDGIAMLKRDNPMIMATLEKLANKDVDKDKMEKYFDELCEANLIEINKQDIFVYQVD
;
A
#
# COMPACT_ATOMS: atom_id res chain seq x y z
N MET A 1 -8.52 10.13 -7.24
CA MET A 1 -8.42 9.23 -6.07
C MET A 1 -8.01 10.08 -4.89
N GLU A 2 -8.56 9.82 -3.71
CA GLU A 2 -8.19 10.55 -2.49
C GLU A 2 -7.12 9.78 -1.73
N LEU A 3 -6.30 10.47 -0.92
CA LEU A 3 -5.30 9.80 -0.08
C LEU A 3 -5.94 9.23 1.20
N TYR A 4 -5.39 8.13 1.70
CA TYR A 4 -5.74 7.65 3.03
C TYR A 4 -5.35 8.69 4.09
N ASN A 5 -6.27 8.91 5.04
CA ASN A 5 -6.17 9.84 6.15
C ASN A 5 -6.52 9.10 7.45
N LYS A 6 -6.39 9.77 8.59
CA LYS A 6 -6.63 9.16 9.90
C LYS A 6 -8.04 8.57 10.08
N GLU A 7 -9.06 9.26 9.57
CA GLU A 7 -10.46 8.84 9.75
C GLU A 7 -10.79 7.64 8.87
N ASN A 8 -10.45 7.70 7.59
CA ASN A 8 -10.74 6.62 6.65
C ASN A 8 -9.93 5.35 6.95
N LEU A 9 -8.68 5.46 7.43
CA LEU A 9 -7.91 4.31 7.88
C LEU A 9 -8.51 3.67 9.11
N LYS A 10 -9.05 4.48 10.04
CA LYS A 10 -9.71 3.95 11.23
C LYS A 10 -10.95 3.15 10.84
N VAL A 11 -11.82 3.71 9.99
CA VAL A 11 -13.01 3.01 9.47
C VAL A 11 -12.62 1.70 8.77
N LEU A 12 -11.58 1.75 7.92
CA LEU A 12 -11.09 0.56 7.24
C LEU A 12 -10.60 -0.49 8.23
N LYS A 13 -9.79 -0.09 9.22
CA LYS A 13 -9.28 -0.98 10.27
C LYS A 13 -10.40 -1.61 11.09
N ASP A 14 -11.39 -0.84 11.48
CA ASP A 14 -12.54 -1.32 12.27
C ASP A 14 -13.43 -2.29 11.46
N SER A 15 -13.40 -2.20 10.13
CA SER A 15 -14.13 -3.11 9.23
C SER A 15 -13.41 -4.44 8.94
N LEU A 16 -12.12 -4.54 9.28
CA LEU A 16 -11.30 -5.72 9.03
C LEU A 16 -11.36 -6.65 10.24
N LEU A 17 -11.47 -7.95 9.96
CA LEU A 17 -11.24 -8.98 10.97
C LEU A 17 -9.74 -9.04 11.29
N ASP A 18 -9.40 -9.37 12.54
CA ASP A 18 -8.02 -9.59 12.94
C ASP A 18 -7.35 -10.62 12.00
N ASP A 19 -6.10 -10.33 11.62
CA ASP A 19 -5.27 -11.09 10.66
C ASP A 19 -5.75 -11.12 9.19
N SER A 20 -6.74 -10.31 8.81
CA SER A 20 -7.17 -10.18 7.40
C SER A 20 -6.46 -9.04 6.66
N TYR A 21 -6.16 -9.26 5.38
CA TYR A 21 -5.67 -8.21 4.47
C TYR A 21 -6.82 -7.57 3.72
N TYR A 22 -6.81 -6.24 3.61
CA TYR A 22 -7.74 -5.54 2.74
C TYR A 22 -7.21 -5.49 1.31
N MET A 23 -8.00 -6.02 0.37
CA MET A 23 -7.69 -5.95 -1.05
C MET A 23 -8.82 -5.24 -1.81
N PRO A 24 -8.63 -3.98 -2.23
CA PRO A 24 -9.65 -3.23 -2.92
C PRO A 24 -9.96 -3.79 -4.31
N LYS A 25 -11.24 -3.79 -4.70
CA LYS A 25 -11.71 -4.42 -5.94
C LYS A 25 -11.25 -3.65 -7.18
N GLY A 26 -11.12 -2.33 -7.09
CA GLY A 26 -10.62 -1.48 -8.18
C GLY A 26 -9.22 -1.82 -8.66
N LEU A 27 -8.38 -2.45 -7.83
CA LEU A 27 -7.09 -2.98 -8.27
C LEU A 27 -7.23 -4.00 -9.41
N PHE A 28 -8.35 -4.73 -9.45
CA PHE A 28 -8.61 -5.73 -10.49
C PHE A 28 -9.52 -5.22 -11.60
N GLN A 29 -10.31 -4.18 -11.35
CA GLN A 29 -11.24 -3.63 -12.34
C GLN A 29 -10.59 -2.53 -13.17
N SER A 30 -10.05 -1.50 -12.52
CA SER A 30 -9.48 -0.31 -13.15
C SER A 30 -8.02 -0.53 -13.56
N ASN A 31 -7.29 -1.37 -12.82
CA ASN A 31 -5.87 -1.63 -13.05
C ASN A 31 -5.61 -3.05 -13.58
N LYS A 32 -6.37 -3.46 -14.59
CA LYS A 32 -6.26 -4.82 -15.18
C LYS A 32 -4.86 -5.14 -15.69
N ASN A 33 -4.15 -4.14 -16.23
CA ASN A 33 -2.83 -4.31 -16.81
C ASN A 33 -1.70 -4.42 -15.77
N LEU A 34 -1.95 -4.08 -14.50
CA LEU A 34 -0.96 -4.27 -13.44
C LEU A 34 -0.75 -5.76 -13.18
N ARG A 35 0.52 -6.13 -12.99
CA ARG A 35 0.92 -7.48 -12.58
C ARG A 35 0.32 -7.81 -11.22
N LEU A 36 0.12 -9.10 -10.96
CA LEU A 36 -0.41 -9.57 -9.68
C LEU A 36 0.53 -9.17 -8.54
N GLU A 37 1.85 -9.31 -8.73
CA GLU A 37 2.86 -8.94 -7.74
C GLU A 37 2.77 -7.46 -7.34
N THR A 38 2.56 -6.57 -8.31
CA THR A 38 2.40 -5.13 -8.07
C THR A 38 1.12 -4.83 -7.29
N LYS A 39 0.03 -5.56 -7.57
CA LYS A 39 -1.22 -5.47 -6.79
C LYS A 39 -1.01 -5.96 -5.35
N LEU A 40 -0.26 -7.05 -5.17
CA LEU A 40 0.10 -7.54 -3.83
C LEU A 40 1.01 -6.55 -3.10
N ALA A 41 1.92 -5.87 -3.81
CA ALA A 41 2.77 -4.82 -3.24
C ALA A 41 1.92 -3.67 -2.70
N TYR A 42 0.89 -3.24 -3.42
CA TYR A 42 -0.08 -2.26 -2.90
C TYR A 42 -0.76 -2.76 -1.62
N VAL A 43 -1.24 -4.01 -1.60
CA VAL A 43 -1.87 -4.59 -0.39
C VAL A 43 -0.90 -4.63 0.78
N ALA A 44 0.37 -4.96 0.55
CA ALA A 44 1.40 -4.97 1.59
C ALA A 44 1.68 -3.58 2.16
N ILE A 45 1.74 -2.55 1.30
CA ILE A 45 1.88 -1.15 1.71
C ILE A 45 0.66 -0.73 2.54
N LEU A 46 -0.55 -1.06 2.08
CA LEU A 46 -1.79 -0.70 2.78
C LEU A 46 -1.93 -1.39 4.14
N ASP A 47 -1.58 -2.67 4.25
CA ASP A 47 -1.53 -3.38 5.53
C ASP A 47 -0.52 -2.74 6.50
N THR A 48 0.66 -2.39 5.98
CA THR A 48 1.67 -1.67 6.77
C THR A 48 1.15 -0.29 7.21
N LEU A 49 0.38 0.39 6.35
CA LEU A 49 -0.22 1.69 6.64
C LEU A 49 -1.25 1.55 7.77
N LEU A 50 -2.11 0.54 7.73
CA LEU A 50 -3.11 0.26 8.77
C LEU A 50 -2.48 -0.04 10.15
N LYS A 51 -1.26 -0.60 10.15
CA LYS A 51 -0.55 -1.00 11.38
C LYS A 51 0.39 0.07 11.91
N LYS A 52 1.09 0.78 11.04
CA LYS A 52 2.21 1.70 11.37
C LYS A 52 2.16 3.03 10.60
N ALA A 53 0.99 3.50 10.20
CA ALA A 53 0.86 4.82 9.59
C ALA A 53 1.43 5.92 10.52
N ASN A 54 2.17 6.83 9.89
CA ASN A 54 2.43 8.16 10.43
C ASN A 54 1.42 9.12 9.80
N PHE A 55 1.18 10.26 10.43
CA PHE A 55 0.27 11.28 9.91
C PHE A 55 1.01 12.61 9.77
N ASN A 56 0.79 13.29 8.65
CA ASN A 56 1.28 14.65 8.45
C ASN A 56 0.39 15.67 9.20
N GLN A 57 0.70 16.97 9.06
CA GLN A 57 -0.07 18.05 9.72
C GLN A 57 -1.53 18.12 9.24
N ASP A 58 -1.81 17.71 8.01
CA ASP A 58 -3.14 17.65 7.41
C ASP A 58 -3.91 16.36 7.76
N GLY A 59 -3.32 15.46 8.57
CA GLY A 59 -3.93 14.19 8.94
C GLY A 59 -3.91 13.12 7.85
N ILE A 60 -3.16 13.33 6.77
CA ILE A 60 -2.93 12.37 5.69
C ILE A 60 -1.93 11.31 6.20
N ALA A 61 -2.23 10.06 5.89
CA ALA A 61 -1.43 8.92 6.29
C ALA A 61 -0.23 8.74 5.37
N MET A 62 0.92 8.45 5.97
CA MET A 62 2.19 8.25 5.28
C MET A 62 3.00 7.10 5.90
N LEU A 63 3.81 6.45 5.07
CA LEU A 63 4.79 5.45 5.49
C LEU A 63 6.18 5.83 5.04
N LYS A 64 7.19 5.39 5.79
CA LYS A 64 8.57 5.45 5.29
C LYS A 64 8.83 4.34 4.28
N ARG A 65 9.45 4.69 3.16
CA ARG A 65 9.79 3.77 2.06
C ARG A 65 10.71 2.64 2.49
N ASP A 66 11.61 2.92 3.42
CA ASP A 66 12.57 1.96 3.98
C ASP A 66 11.96 1.06 5.07
N ASN A 67 10.65 1.16 5.33
CA ASN A 67 9.99 0.34 6.35
C ASN A 67 10.07 -1.16 5.98
N PRO A 68 10.83 -1.96 6.75
CA PRO A 68 11.07 -3.37 6.41
C PRO A 68 9.79 -4.22 6.45
N MET A 69 8.74 -3.72 7.10
CA MET A 69 7.45 -4.39 7.19
C MET A 69 6.77 -4.50 5.82
N ILE A 70 6.97 -3.54 4.92
CA ILE A 70 6.38 -3.57 3.57
C ILE A 70 6.89 -4.79 2.82
N MET A 71 8.22 -4.97 2.80
CA MET A 71 8.88 -6.10 2.14
C MET A 71 8.46 -7.43 2.79
N ALA A 72 8.51 -7.52 4.13
CA ALA A 72 8.14 -8.74 4.85
C ALA A 72 6.68 -9.15 4.64
N THR A 73 5.75 -8.18 4.55
CA THR A 73 4.34 -8.46 4.25
C THR A 73 4.17 -8.90 2.80
N LEU A 74 4.88 -8.27 1.86
CA LEU A 74 4.81 -8.66 0.45
C LEU A 74 5.36 -10.07 0.21
N GLU A 75 6.47 -10.44 0.83
CA GLU A 75 7.03 -11.80 0.73
C GLU A 75 6.03 -12.87 1.18
N LYS A 76 5.31 -12.61 2.28
CA LYS A 76 4.23 -13.48 2.77
C LYS A 76 3.06 -13.57 1.79
N LEU A 77 2.63 -12.45 1.23
CA LEU A 77 1.51 -12.39 0.28
C LEU A 77 1.85 -13.03 -1.07
N ALA A 78 3.06 -12.79 -1.58
CA ALA A 78 3.54 -13.31 -2.85
C ALA A 78 4.08 -14.75 -2.75
N ASN A 79 4.32 -15.24 -1.53
CA ASN A 79 4.96 -16.52 -1.24
C ASN A 79 6.29 -16.69 -1.99
N LYS A 80 7.10 -15.62 -2.04
CA LYS A 80 8.36 -15.51 -2.79
C LYS A 80 9.29 -14.52 -2.11
N ASP A 81 10.60 -14.71 -2.29
CA ASP A 81 11.62 -13.74 -1.87
C ASP A 81 11.56 -12.46 -2.73
N VAL A 82 11.49 -11.32 -2.06
CA VAL A 82 11.44 -10.01 -2.69
C VAL A 82 12.68 -9.22 -2.31
N ASP A 83 13.54 -8.98 -3.29
CA ASP A 83 14.72 -8.13 -3.12
C ASP A 83 14.36 -6.64 -3.27
N LYS A 84 15.33 -5.78 -2.95
CA LYS A 84 15.16 -4.32 -3.02
C LYS A 84 14.87 -3.86 -4.45
N ASP A 85 15.54 -4.41 -5.46
CA ASP A 85 15.36 -3.99 -6.86
C ASP A 85 13.94 -4.29 -7.37
N LYS A 86 13.35 -5.41 -6.95
CA LYS A 86 11.95 -5.73 -7.22
C LYS A 86 11.00 -4.77 -6.52
N MET A 87 11.24 -4.46 -5.25
CA MET A 87 10.45 -3.47 -4.51
C MET A 87 10.43 -2.12 -5.21
N GLU A 88 11.59 -1.66 -5.66
CA GLU A 88 11.72 -0.39 -6.40
C GLU A 88 10.87 -0.40 -7.68
N LYS A 89 10.94 -1.49 -8.46
CA LYS A 89 10.07 -1.65 -9.65
C LYS A 89 8.59 -1.64 -9.32
N TYR A 90 8.19 -2.28 -8.22
CA TYR A 90 6.79 -2.25 -7.79
C TYR A 90 6.36 -0.84 -7.37
N PHE A 91 7.20 -0.09 -6.69
CA PHE A 91 6.93 1.31 -6.37
C PHE A 91 6.77 2.17 -7.63
N ASP A 92 7.65 2.01 -8.61
CA ASP A 92 7.57 2.73 -9.88
C ASP A 92 6.25 2.41 -10.61
N GLU A 93 5.89 1.14 -10.75
CA GLU A 93 4.63 0.73 -11.38
C GLU A 93 3.38 1.22 -10.62
N LEU A 94 3.43 1.25 -9.29
CA LEU A 94 2.34 1.78 -8.47
C LEU A 94 2.21 3.31 -8.60
N CYS A 95 3.33 4.03 -8.74
CA CYS A 95 3.32 5.47 -9.02
C CYS A 95 2.73 5.75 -10.41
N GLU A 96 3.16 5.00 -11.44
CA GLU A 96 2.63 5.12 -12.81
C GLU A 96 1.12 4.85 -12.87
N ALA A 97 0.64 3.91 -12.04
CA ALA A 97 -0.77 3.59 -11.91
C ALA A 97 -1.57 4.56 -11.03
N ASN A 98 -0.94 5.63 -10.50
CA ASN A 98 -1.54 6.58 -9.55
C ASN A 98 -2.14 5.91 -8.30
N LEU A 99 -1.53 4.81 -7.84
CA LEU A 99 -1.94 4.07 -6.65
C LEU A 99 -1.21 4.53 -5.39
N ILE A 100 0.01 5.03 -5.56
CA ILE A 100 0.79 5.65 -4.50
C ILE A 100 1.44 6.93 -5.03
N GLU A 101 1.89 7.77 -4.10
CA GLU A 101 2.77 8.89 -4.37
C GLU A 101 3.96 8.82 -3.42
N ILE A 102 5.17 8.99 -3.95
CA ILE A 102 6.39 8.98 -3.13
C ILE A 102 6.98 10.38 -3.12
N ASN A 103 6.97 11.01 -1.96
CA ASN A 103 7.65 12.29 -1.74
C ASN A 103 8.89 12.06 -0.89
N LYS A 104 10.06 12.08 -1.52
CA LYS A 104 11.36 11.74 -0.91
C LYS A 104 11.37 10.32 -0.32
N GLN A 105 11.08 10.21 0.97
CA GLN A 105 11.10 8.98 1.76
C GLN A 105 9.69 8.60 2.24
N ASP A 106 8.70 9.46 2.02
CA ASP A 106 7.33 9.28 2.49
C ASP A 106 6.45 8.76 1.35
N ILE A 107 5.79 7.64 1.58
CA ILE A 107 4.82 7.01 0.70
C ILE A 107 3.43 7.41 1.17
N PHE A 108 2.66 7.98 0.26
CA PHE A 108 1.23 8.26 0.39
C PHE A 108 0.47 7.26 -0.47
N VAL A 109 -0.66 6.77 0.03
CA VAL A 109 -1.44 5.73 -0.64
C VAL A 109 -2.79 6.30 -1.05
N TYR A 110 -3.14 6.14 -2.32
CA TYR A 110 -4.44 6.53 -2.85
C TYR A 110 -5.47 5.45 -2.58
N GLN A 111 -6.69 5.87 -2.25
CA GLN A 111 -7.83 4.98 -2.14
C GLN A 111 -8.25 4.46 -3.51
N VAL A 112 -8.58 3.18 -3.52
CA VAL A 112 -9.02 2.44 -4.70
C VAL A 112 -10.34 1.78 -4.34
N ASP A 113 -11.39 2.08 -5.10
CA ASP A 113 -12.74 1.49 -4.93
C ASP A 113 -12.83 0.11 -5.59
#